data_AF-A0A3D0KW44-F1
#
_entry.id   AF-A0A3D0KW44-F1
#
_cell.length_a   1.000
_cell.length_b   1.000
_cell.length_c   1.000
_cell.angle_alpha   90.00
_cell.angle_beta   90.00
_cell.angle_gamma   90.00
#
_symmetry.space_group_name_H-M   'P 1'
#
loop_
_entity.id
_entity.type
_entity.pdbx_description
1 polymer ?
#
loop_
_entity_poly.entity_id
_entity_poly.type
_entity_poly.pdbx_seq_one_letter_code
_entity_poly.pdbx_strand_id
1 'polypeptide(L)' 'ARAEQGIDETVLLYTHGQPAQVSVLGHYLGAAIEFVLRDMTRLMAALEDVNKCPMGAAAITTSGFDL' A
#
# COMPACT_ATOMS: atom_id res chain seq x y z
N ALA A 1 13.47 9.59 -2.63
CA ALA A 1 13.88 10.87 -2.05
C ALA A 1 14.48 10.72 -0.64
N ARG A 2 13.69 10.59 0.44
CA ARG A 2 14.26 10.59 1.81
C ARG A 2 15.10 9.34 2.12
N ALA A 3 14.63 8.16 1.74
CA ALA A 3 15.37 6.91 1.95
C ALA A 3 16.74 6.93 1.25
N GLU A 4 16.81 7.46 0.03
CA GLU A 4 18.06 7.61 -0.74
C GLU A 4 19.04 8.57 -0.07
N GLN A 5 18.56 9.68 0.48
CA GLN A 5 19.40 10.62 1.22
C GLN A 5 19.90 10.03 2.56
N GLY A 6 19.19 9.03 3.09
CA GLY A 6 19.49 8.41 4.39
C GLY A 6 20.44 7.22 4.34
N ILE A 7 21.10 6.95 3.20
CA ILE A 7 21.98 5.77 3.05
C ILE A 7 23.22 5.81 3.95
N ASP A 8 23.72 7.01 4.28
CA ASP A 8 24.89 7.20 5.14
C ASP A 8 24.51 7.69 6.55
N GLU A 9 23.22 7.87 6.83
CA GLU A 9 22.72 8.30 8.14
C GLU A 9 22.51 7.10 9.06
N THR A 10 23.39 6.95 10.04
CA THR A 10 23.33 5.83 10.99
C THR A 10 22.15 5.96 11.95
N VAL A 11 21.43 4.85 12.19
CA VAL A 11 20.31 4.75 13.14
C VAL A 11 20.40 3.47 13.96
N LEU A 12 19.85 3.49 15.18
CA LEU A 12 19.72 2.30 16.02
C LEU A 12 18.36 1.64 15.75
N LEU A 13 18.36 0.35 15.41
CA LEU A 13 17.13 -0.43 15.24
C LEU A 13 16.75 -1.09 16.56
N TYR A 14 15.44 -1.29 16.74
CA TYR A 14 14.86 -1.78 17.98
C TYR A 14 14.07 -3.06 17.75
N THR A 15 14.15 -3.95 18.73
CA THR A 15 13.27 -5.13 18.85
C THR A 15 12.78 -5.20 20.29
N HIS A 16 11.52 -5.54 20.53
CA HIS A 16 10.92 -5.55 21.88
C HIS A 16 11.06 -4.21 22.64
N GLY A 17 11.17 -3.09 21.91
CA GLY A 17 11.40 -1.77 22.48
C GLY A 17 12.81 -1.55 23.04
N GLN A 18 13.75 -2.47 22.79
CA GLN A 18 15.14 -2.39 23.24
C GLN A 18 16.10 -2.24 22.04
N PRO A 19 17.25 -1.57 22.22
CA PRO A 19 18.31 -1.52 21.24
C PRO A 19 18.71 -2.91 20.75
N ALA A 20 18.78 -3.10 19.44
CA ALA A 20 19.19 -4.36 18.84
C ALA A 20 20.49 -4.19 18.03
N GLN A 21 20.39 -3.61 16.84
CA GLN A 21 21.50 -3.48 15.90
C GLN A 21 21.51 -2.11 15.25
N VAL A 22 22.68 -1.65 14.85
CA VAL A 22 22.85 -0.42 14.08
C VAL A 22 22.54 -0.69 12.61
N SER A 23 21.91 0.26 11.94
CA SER A 23 21.65 0.27 10.51
C SER A 23 21.71 1.71 9.99
N VAL A 24 21.15 1.95 8.80
CA VAL A 24 21.05 3.29 8.20
C VAL A 24 19.60 3.69 7.98
N LEU A 25 19.30 4.98 8.00
CA LEU A 25 17.95 5.51 7.83
C LEU A 25 17.32 5.04 6.51
N GLY A 26 18.13 4.91 5.46
CA GLY A 26 17.70 4.37 4.17
C GLY A 26 17.13 2.95 4.27
N HIS A 27 17.75 2.07 5.05
CA HIS A 27 17.23 0.73 5.31
C HIS A 27 15.90 0.81 6.05
N TYR A 28 15.83 1.58 7.14
CA TYR A 28 14.62 1.72 7.95
C TYR A 28 13.42 2.22 7.12
N LEU A 29 13.63 3.24 6.29
CA LEU A 29 12.59 3.76 5.40
C LEU A 29 12.29 2.81 4.23
N GLY A 30 13.28 2.05 3.74
CA GLY A 30 13.09 1.00 2.75
C GLY A 30 12.09 -0.06 3.21
N ALA A 31 12.21 -0.50 4.48
CA ALA A 31 11.23 -1.41 5.06
C ALA A 31 9.81 -0.84 5.06
N ALA A 32 9.67 0.48 5.25
CA ALA A 32 8.37 1.13 5.20
C ALA A 32 7.79 1.19 3.78
N ILE A 33 8.64 1.50 2.79
CA ILE A 33 8.27 1.51 1.37
C ILE A 33 7.71 0.14 0.95
N GLU A 34 8.34 -0.97 1.36
CA GLU A 34 7.90 -2.33 0.99
C GLU A 34 6.49 -2.70 1.47
N PHE A 35 6.06 -2.26 2.66
CA PHE A 35 4.68 -2.51 3.05
C PHE A 35 3.69 -1.60 2.30
N VAL A 36 4.03 -0.33 2.08
CA VAL A 36 3.20 0.61 1.32
C VAL A 36 3.00 0.13 -0.12
N LEU A 37 4.05 -0.33 -0.79
CA LEU A 37 3.95 -0.84 -2.18
C LEU A 37 3.05 -2.07 -2.27
N ARG A 38 3.12 -2.98 -1.29
CA ARG A 38 2.22 -4.14 -1.22
C ARG A 38 0.77 -3.70 -1.02
N ASP A 39 0.52 -2.66 -0.21
CA ASP A 39 -0.83 -2.15 0.00
C ASP A 39 -1.38 -1.43 -1.24
N MET A 40 -0.54 -0.65 -1.93
CA MET A 40 -0.91 -0.06 -3.22
C MET A 40 -1.30 -1.13 -4.23
N THR A 41 -0.56 -2.24 -4.29
CA THR A 41 -0.90 -3.37 -5.17
C THR A 41 -2.30 -3.93 -4.87
N ARG A 42 -2.65 -4.07 -3.59
CA ARG A 42 -3.98 -4.55 -3.17
C ARG A 42 -5.08 -3.55 -3.51
N LEU A 43 -4.83 -2.26 -3.31
CA LEU A 43 -5.80 -1.21 -3.64
C LEU A 43 -6.07 -1.14 -5.14
N MET A 44 -5.03 -1.28 -5.96
CA MET A 44 -5.19 -1.31 -7.42
C MET A 44 -5.98 -2.54 -7.88
N ALA A 45 -5.74 -3.70 -7.27
CA ALA A 45 -6.54 -4.89 -7.55
C ALA A 45 -8.02 -4.70 -7.14
N ALA A 46 -8.27 -4.14 -5.97
CA ALA A 46 -9.64 -3.84 -5.52
C ALA A 46 -10.33 -2.82 -6.44
N LEU A 47 -9.60 -1.83 -6.95
CA LEU A 47 -10.11 -0.84 -7.89
C LEU A 47 -10.60 -1.50 -9.19
N GLU A 48 -9.86 -2.50 -9.71
CA GLU A 48 -10.27 -3.24 -10.90
C GLU A 48 -11.64 -3.92 -10.73
N ASP A 49 -11.92 -4.43 -9.52
CA ASP A 49 -13.20 -5.08 -9.23
C ASP A 49 -14.35 -4.09 -9.04
N VAL A 50 -14.13 -3.01 -8.30
CA VAL A 50 -15.21 -2.06 -7.95
C VAL A 50 -15.48 -1.02 -9.03
N ASN A 51 -14.57 -0.84 -10.00
CA ASN A 51 -14.75 0.10 -11.11
C ASN A 51 -15.65 -0.43 -12.25
N LYS A 52 -16.62 -1.29 -11.91
CA LYS A 52 -17.63 -1.82 -12.83
C LYS A 52 -18.93 -1.05 -12.63
N CYS A 53 -19.61 -0.69 -13.73
CA CYS A 53 -20.86 0.06 -13.67
C CYS A 53 -22.05 -0.87 -13.34
N PRO A 54 -22.78 -0.65 -12.23
CA PRO A 54 -23.96 -1.46 -11.89
C PRO A 54 -25.26 -0.94 -12.53
N MET A 55 -25.19 0.10 -13.37
CA MET A 55 -26.36 0.71 -13.98
C MET A 55 -27.14 -0.32 -14.82
N GLY A 56 -28.46 -0.36 -14.65
CA GLY A 56 -29.34 -1.30 -15.34
C GLY A 56 -29.69 -2.58 -14.55
N ALA A 57 -29.07 -2.82 -13.39
CA ALA A 57 -29.41 -4.00 -12.54
C ALA A 57 -30.80 -3.90 -11.85
N ALA A 58 -31.35 -2.68 -11.70
CA ALA A 58 -32.60 -2.40 -10.99
C ALA A 58 -32.64 -3.03 -9.58
N ALA A 59 -33.82 -3.49 -9.11
CA ALA A 59 -33.95 -4.06 -7.76
C ALA A 59 -33.33 -5.47 -7.64
N ILE A 60 -33.51 -6.33 -8.65
CA ILE A 60 -32.90 -7.67 -8.75
C ILE A 60 -33.02 -8.29 -10.16
N THR A 61 -33.98 -7.86 -10.99
CA THR A 61 -34.32 -8.47 -12.29
C THR A 61 -33.96 -7.64 -13.53
N THR A 62 -33.02 -6.70 -13.44
CA THR A 62 -32.64 -5.76 -14.53
C THR A 62 -33.71 -4.71 -14.91
N SER A 63 -33.32 -3.73 -15.73
CA SER A 63 -34.20 -2.68 -16.26
C SER A 63 -35.28 -3.27 -17.19
N GLY A 64 -36.48 -2.68 -17.16
CA GLY A 64 -37.54 -2.97 -18.14
C GLY A 64 -37.48 -2.10 -19.41
N PHE A 65 -36.51 -1.20 -19.50
CA PHE A 65 -36.21 -0.37 -20.67
C PHE A 65 -35.02 -0.93 -21.44
N ASP A 66 -35.01 -0.74 -22.76
CA ASP A 66 -33.86 -1.02 -23.63
C ASP A 66 -32.82 0.11 -23.47
N LEU A 67 -31.65 -0.21 -22.90
CA LEU A 67 -30.61 0.73 -22.45
C LEU A 67 -29.32 0.62 -23.27
#